data_AF-A0A7L0QXW4-F1
#
_entry.id   AF-A0A7L0QXW4-F1
#
_cell.length_a   1.000
_cell.length_b   1.000
_cell.length_c   1.000
_cell.angle_alpha   90.00
_cell.angle_beta   90.00
_cell.angle_gamma   90.00
#
_symmetry.space_group_name_H-M   'P 1'
#
loop_
_entity.id
_entity.type
_entity.pdbx_description
1 polymer ?
#
loop_
_entity_poly.entity_id
_entity_poly.type
_entity_poly.pdbx_seq_one_letter_code
_entity_poly.pdbx_strand_id
1 'polypeptide(L)'
;EGDSGAVVVQTAPGKVVTHRGGTIILPCRYHYDVSAHDPAEIRLKWTKVTEPMAFVDVFVALGKARRAFGPYRGRTALQEDGAGDASLIIRNVTLQDYGRYECEVTNELEDDTGVVKLDLEGVIFPYHPRLGRYTLNFHEAQRACLEQDGILASHDQLHQAWLEGMDWCNAGWLQDGSVQYPISRPREQCGRKDTPVGVRNYGYRHKDSEHYDAFCFTSNLNGE
;
A
#
# COMPACT_ATOMS: atom_id res chain seq x y z
N GLU A 1 20.90 -36.17 7.41
CA GLU A 1 19.49 -35.98 7.00
C GLU A 1 19.45 -34.65 6.27
N GLY A 2 19.24 -34.73 4.96
CA GLY A 2 19.47 -33.62 4.03
C GLY A 2 18.23 -32.75 3.90
N ASP A 3 18.38 -31.50 4.33
CA ASP A 3 17.52 -30.37 4.01
C ASP A 3 17.57 -30.14 2.48
N SER A 4 16.69 -30.79 1.72
CA SER A 4 16.79 -30.90 0.24
C SER A 4 15.49 -30.56 -0.49
N GLY A 5 14.68 -29.67 0.08
CA GLY A 5 13.42 -29.21 -0.53
C GLY A 5 13.07 -27.75 -0.28
N ALA A 6 13.83 -27.02 0.53
CA ALA A 6 13.44 -25.70 1.01
C ALA A 6 13.49 -24.63 -0.10
N VAL A 7 12.41 -23.84 -0.18
CA VAL A 7 12.34 -22.61 -0.99
C VAL A 7 12.51 -21.43 -0.07
N VAL A 8 13.39 -20.50 -0.45
CA VAL A 8 13.61 -19.27 0.31
C VAL A 8 13.36 -18.06 -0.58
N VAL A 9 12.42 -17.22 -0.18
CA VAL A 9 12.04 -15.97 -0.86
C VAL A 9 12.77 -14.79 -0.23
N GLN A 10 13.39 -14.00 -1.10
CA GLN A 10 14.08 -12.76 -0.75
C GLN A 10 13.44 -11.61 -1.50
N THR A 11 12.91 -10.66 -0.73
CA THR A 11 12.38 -9.39 -1.25
C THR A 11 13.31 -8.26 -0.83
N ALA A 12 13.38 -7.20 -1.64
CA ALA A 12 14.21 -6.06 -1.28
C ALA A 12 13.65 -5.39 -0.01
N PRO A 13 14.49 -5.07 0.99
CA PRO A 13 14.02 -4.41 2.20
C PRO A 13 13.51 -2.99 1.89
N GLY A 14 12.38 -2.62 2.48
CA GLY A 14 11.84 -1.27 2.42
C GLY A 14 10.63 -1.12 1.49
N LYS A 15 10.58 0.02 0.78
CA LYS A 15 9.49 0.39 -0.13
C LYS A 15 10.04 0.73 -1.51
N VAL A 16 9.30 0.37 -2.56
CA VAL A 16 9.56 0.84 -3.92
C VAL A 16 8.63 2.01 -4.22
N VAL A 17 9.14 3.05 -4.86
CA VAL A 17 8.41 4.31 -5.08
C VAL A 17 8.28 4.55 -6.58
N THR A 18 7.12 5.02 -7.02
CA THR A 18 6.88 5.46 -8.40
C THR A 18 5.85 6.59 -8.42
N HIS A 19 5.50 7.09 -9.61
CA HIS A 19 4.44 8.08 -9.82
C HIS A 19 3.29 7.47 -10.62
N ARG A 20 2.14 8.15 -10.64
CA ARG A 20 0.96 7.71 -11.41
C ARG A 20 1.26 7.67 -12.91
N GLY A 21 0.82 6.62 -13.58
CA GLY A 21 1.14 6.34 -14.99
C GLY A 21 2.52 5.71 -15.19
N GLY A 22 3.36 5.67 -14.16
CA GLY A 22 4.69 5.08 -14.19
C GLY A 22 4.68 3.56 -14.38
N THR A 23 5.87 3.00 -14.49
CA THR A 23 6.13 1.56 -14.43
C THR A 23 7.04 1.28 -13.25
N ILE A 24 6.71 0.24 -12.48
CA ILE A 24 7.47 -0.17 -11.30
C ILE A 24 7.70 -1.66 -11.31
N ILE A 25 8.77 -2.07 -10.64
CA ILE A 25 9.14 -3.47 -10.43
C ILE A 25 8.99 -3.75 -8.95
N LEU A 26 8.24 -4.79 -8.60
CA LEU A 26 8.16 -5.34 -7.26
C LEU A 26 9.23 -6.46 -7.16
N PRO A 27 10.38 -6.22 -6.51
CA PRO A 27 11.48 -7.16 -6.49
C PRO A 27 11.13 -8.39 -5.64
N CYS A 28 11.28 -9.58 -6.23
CA CYS A 28 11.16 -10.85 -5.53
C CYS A 28 12.12 -11.85 -6.18
N ARG A 29 13.11 -12.32 -5.43
CA ARG A 29 14.03 -13.38 -5.83
C ARG A 29 13.74 -14.60 -4.96
N TYR A 30 13.94 -15.78 -5.49
CA TYR A 30 13.85 -17.01 -4.72
C TYR A 30 15.00 -17.95 -5.04
N HIS A 31 15.39 -18.71 -4.03
CA HIS A 31 16.37 -19.79 -4.14
C HIS A 31 15.67 -21.12 -3.91
N TYR A 32 16.00 -22.11 -4.74
CA TYR A 32 15.47 -23.47 -4.66
C TYR A 32 16.57 -24.47 -5.02
N ASP A 33 16.50 -25.68 -4.48
CA ASP A 33 17.43 -26.75 -4.83
C ASP A 33 17.08 -27.34 -6.20
N VAL A 34 17.91 -27.03 -7.19
CA VAL A 34 17.78 -27.45 -8.60
C VAL A 34 17.92 -28.97 -8.78
N SER A 35 18.51 -29.67 -7.81
CA SER A 35 18.73 -31.11 -7.90
C SER A 35 17.49 -31.96 -7.57
N ALA A 36 16.45 -31.35 -6.99
CA ALA A 36 15.29 -32.07 -6.47
C ALA A 36 13.97 -31.88 -7.27
N HIS A 37 13.80 -30.81 -8.07
CA HIS A 37 12.49 -30.46 -8.64
C HIS A 37 12.53 -29.85 -10.05
N ASP A 38 11.47 -30.07 -10.85
CA ASP A 38 11.29 -29.44 -12.16
C ASP A 38 10.95 -27.94 -11.98
N PRO A 39 11.72 -27.00 -12.55
CA PRO A 39 11.39 -25.57 -12.52
C PRO A 39 10.00 -25.24 -13.07
N ALA A 40 9.41 -26.11 -13.91
CA ALA A 40 8.07 -25.94 -14.45
C ALA A 40 6.96 -26.12 -13.40
N GLU A 41 7.25 -26.78 -12.27
CA GLU A 41 6.31 -27.03 -11.18
C GLU A 41 6.27 -25.88 -10.16
N ILE A 42 7.24 -24.96 -10.23
CA ILE A 42 7.28 -23.79 -9.35
C ILE A 42 6.11 -22.85 -9.70
N ARG A 43 5.27 -22.62 -8.69
CA ARG A 43 4.15 -21.69 -8.77
C ARG A 43 4.57 -20.36 -8.14
N LEU A 44 4.44 -19.29 -8.92
CA LEU A 44 4.59 -17.92 -8.43
C LEU A 44 3.22 -17.29 -8.32
N LYS A 45 2.93 -16.66 -7.19
CA LYS A 45 1.68 -15.97 -6.96
C LYS A 45 1.95 -14.62 -6.30
N TRP A 46 1.46 -13.58 -6.96
CA TRP A 46 1.41 -12.24 -6.41
C TRP A 46 0.00 -11.90 -5.95
N THR A 47 -0.12 -11.42 -4.73
CA THR A 47 -1.36 -10.88 -4.16
C THR A 47 -1.15 -9.45 -3.67
N LYS A 48 -2.24 -8.69 -3.58
CA LYS A 48 -2.25 -7.39 -2.90
C LYS A 48 -3.06 -7.51 -1.61
N VAL A 49 -2.50 -7.03 -0.52
CA VAL A 49 -3.18 -6.94 0.78
C VAL A 49 -4.16 -5.77 0.75
N THR A 50 -5.44 -6.03 1.01
CA THR A 50 -6.50 -5.00 1.02
C THR A 50 -7.00 -4.69 2.43
N GLU A 51 -7.08 -5.71 3.29
CA GLU A 51 -7.41 -5.59 4.71
C GLU A 51 -6.49 -6.54 5.50
N PRO A 52 -6.39 -6.46 6.84
CA PRO A 52 -5.44 -7.27 7.62
C PRO A 52 -5.51 -8.78 7.41
N MET A 53 -6.60 -9.30 6.82
CA MET A 53 -6.79 -10.71 6.47
C MET A 53 -7.38 -10.91 5.07
N ALA A 54 -7.38 -9.89 4.22
CA ALA A 54 -7.96 -9.96 2.89
C ALA A 54 -6.92 -9.65 1.82
N PHE A 55 -6.92 -10.49 0.78
CA PHE A 55 -5.98 -10.44 -0.32
C PHE A 55 -6.73 -10.53 -1.64
N VAL A 56 -6.24 -9.82 -2.66
CA VAL A 56 -6.71 -9.97 -4.03
C VAL A 56 -5.59 -10.52 -4.90
N ASP A 57 -5.92 -11.49 -5.76
CA ASP A 57 -4.96 -12.00 -6.73
C ASP A 57 -4.55 -10.90 -7.72
N VAL A 58 -3.25 -10.79 -7.97
CA VAL A 58 -2.66 -9.84 -8.92
C VAL A 58 -2.16 -10.59 -10.15
N PHE A 59 -1.33 -11.61 -9.93
CA PHE A 59 -0.68 -12.38 -10.99
C PHE A 59 -0.34 -13.79 -10.52
N VAL A 60 -0.51 -14.79 -11.39
CA VAL A 60 -0.08 -16.18 -11.15
C VAL A 60 0.70 -16.70 -12.35
N ALA A 61 1.78 -17.41 -12.07
CA ALA A 61 2.60 -18.12 -13.04
C ALA A 61 2.86 -19.57 -12.60
N LEU A 62 2.77 -20.50 -13.55
CA LEU A 62 3.16 -21.90 -13.38
C LEU A 62 3.70 -22.43 -14.72
N GLY A 63 4.95 -22.85 -14.77
CA GLY A 63 5.62 -23.25 -16.02
C GLY A 63 5.56 -22.15 -17.08
N LYS A 64 4.84 -22.38 -18.20
CA LYS A 64 4.59 -21.38 -19.26
C LYS A 64 3.27 -20.63 -19.11
N ALA A 65 2.39 -21.09 -18.21
CA ALA A 65 1.12 -20.45 -17.98
C ALA A 65 1.34 -19.15 -17.18
N ARG A 66 0.64 -18.09 -17.60
CA ARG A 66 0.66 -16.76 -16.98
C ARG A 66 -0.76 -16.23 -16.93
N ARG A 67 -1.17 -15.69 -15.79
CA ARG A 67 -2.51 -15.13 -15.61
C ARG A 67 -2.48 -13.89 -14.72
N ALA A 68 -2.95 -12.77 -15.26
CA ALA A 68 -3.21 -11.56 -14.50
C ALA A 68 -4.70 -11.47 -14.11
N PHE A 69 -5.00 -10.79 -13.02
CA PHE A 69 -6.34 -10.72 -12.43
C PHE A 69 -6.85 -9.28 -12.27
N GLY A 70 -8.18 -9.13 -12.24
CA GLY A 70 -8.86 -7.85 -12.02
C GLY A 70 -8.28 -6.68 -12.84
N PRO A 71 -8.02 -5.52 -12.21
CA PRO A 71 -7.50 -4.32 -12.89
C PRO A 71 -6.03 -4.45 -13.33
N TYR A 72 -5.33 -5.53 -12.97
CA TYR A 72 -3.94 -5.75 -13.33
C TYR A 72 -3.77 -6.39 -14.72
N ARG A 73 -4.86 -6.90 -15.31
CA ARG A 73 -4.85 -7.50 -16.66
C ARG A 73 -4.29 -6.53 -17.70
N GLY A 74 -3.31 -7.01 -18.47
CA GLY A 74 -2.63 -6.22 -19.50
C GLY A 74 -1.63 -5.19 -18.97
N ARG A 75 -1.50 -5.05 -17.65
CA ARG A 75 -0.55 -4.14 -17.00
C ARG A 75 0.58 -4.86 -16.28
N THR A 76 0.42 -6.15 -15.98
CA THR A 76 1.40 -6.94 -15.24
C THR A 76 2.11 -8.00 -16.07
N ALA A 77 3.39 -8.23 -15.75
CA ALA A 77 4.22 -9.28 -16.32
C ALA A 77 5.34 -9.65 -15.34
N LEU A 78 5.90 -10.85 -15.44
CA LEU A 78 7.16 -11.17 -14.77
C LEU A 78 8.33 -10.47 -15.47
N GLN A 79 9.35 -10.12 -14.70
CA GLN A 79 10.59 -9.55 -15.24
C GLN A 79 11.46 -10.59 -15.94
N GLU A 80 11.52 -11.82 -15.40
CA GLU A 80 12.27 -12.95 -15.98
C GLU A 80 13.78 -12.67 -16.17
N ASP A 81 14.39 -11.92 -15.23
CA ASP A 81 15.82 -11.62 -15.20
C ASP A 81 16.65 -12.76 -14.59
N GLY A 82 16.61 -13.92 -15.27
CA GLY A 82 17.34 -15.13 -14.91
C GLY A 82 16.59 -16.10 -13.99
N ALA A 83 17.25 -17.20 -13.66
CA ALA A 83 16.69 -18.22 -12.76
C ALA A 83 16.45 -17.63 -11.36
N GLY A 84 15.32 -17.99 -10.74
CA GLY A 84 14.97 -17.50 -9.41
C GLY A 84 14.43 -16.06 -9.38
N ASP A 85 14.13 -15.44 -10.52
CA ASP A 85 13.47 -14.12 -10.56
C ASP A 85 11.95 -14.27 -10.62
N ALA A 86 11.28 -13.85 -9.55
CA ALA A 86 9.83 -13.76 -9.44
C ALA A 86 9.34 -12.31 -9.42
N SER A 87 10.19 -11.34 -9.79
CA SER A 87 9.86 -9.91 -9.73
C SER A 87 8.71 -9.56 -10.68
N LEU A 88 7.76 -8.78 -10.17
CA LEU A 88 6.56 -8.39 -10.92
C LEU A 88 6.69 -6.96 -11.45
N ILE A 89 6.54 -6.81 -12.76
CA ILE A 89 6.40 -5.51 -13.41
C ILE A 89 4.93 -5.09 -13.35
N ILE A 90 4.65 -3.87 -12.88
CA ILE A 90 3.35 -3.22 -12.98
C ILE A 90 3.49 -1.95 -13.83
N ARG A 91 2.78 -1.89 -14.96
CA ARG A 91 2.75 -0.74 -15.88
C ARG A 91 1.51 0.12 -15.64
N ASN A 92 1.60 1.39 -16.00
CA ASN A 92 0.51 2.36 -15.89
C ASN A 92 -0.10 2.33 -14.47
N VAL A 93 0.75 2.62 -13.48
CA VAL A 93 0.42 2.54 -12.05
C VAL A 93 -0.65 3.58 -11.70
N THR A 94 -1.63 3.18 -10.89
CA THR A 94 -2.77 3.98 -10.45
C THR A 94 -2.72 4.21 -8.94
N LEU A 95 -3.52 5.14 -8.41
CA LEU A 95 -3.68 5.34 -6.96
C LEU A 95 -4.12 4.06 -6.25
N GLN A 96 -4.92 3.22 -6.91
CA GLN A 96 -5.39 1.95 -6.36
C GLN A 96 -4.32 0.86 -6.35
N ASP A 97 -3.16 1.08 -6.96
CA ASP A 97 -2.04 0.14 -6.89
C ASP A 97 -1.16 0.41 -5.66
N TYR A 98 -1.34 1.53 -4.94
CA TYR A 98 -0.67 1.79 -3.65
C TYR A 98 -0.95 0.69 -2.64
N GLY A 99 0.07 0.22 -1.93
CA GLY A 99 -0.09 -0.68 -0.79
C GLY A 99 0.94 -1.80 -0.73
N ARG A 100 0.59 -2.84 0.04
CA ARG A 100 1.44 -4.01 0.31
C ARG A 100 1.09 -5.16 -0.63
N TYR A 101 2.11 -5.79 -1.17
CA TYR A 101 2.02 -6.94 -2.06
C TYR A 101 2.80 -8.11 -1.47
N GLU A 102 2.31 -9.32 -1.70
CA GLU A 102 2.95 -10.55 -1.25
C GLU A 102 3.33 -11.40 -2.46
N CYS A 103 4.57 -11.88 -2.45
CA CYS A 103 5.15 -12.78 -3.44
C CYS A 103 5.27 -14.16 -2.78
N GLU A 104 4.35 -15.05 -3.12
CA GLU A 104 4.31 -16.44 -2.66
C GLU A 104 4.97 -17.31 -3.74
N VAL A 105 5.98 -18.08 -3.34
CA VAL A 105 6.66 -19.06 -4.19
C VAL A 105 6.42 -20.44 -3.59
N THR A 106 5.79 -21.31 -4.35
CA THR A 106 5.41 -22.66 -3.91
C THR A 106 6.07 -23.69 -4.80
N ASN A 107 6.72 -24.70 -4.21
CA ASN A 107 7.12 -25.94 -4.88
C ASN A 107 6.22 -27.10 -4.42
N GLU A 108 6.58 -28.35 -4.72
CA GLU A 108 5.77 -29.52 -4.34
C GLU A 108 5.69 -29.77 -2.82
N LEU A 109 6.64 -29.24 -2.04
CA LEU A 109 6.87 -29.61 -0.64
C LEU A 109 6.60 -28.45 0.32
N GLU A 110 6.95 -27.22 -0.07
CA GLU A 110 6.99 -26.03 0.76
C GLU A 110 6.56 -24.77 0.00
N ASP A 111 6.12 -23.76 0.75
CA ASP A 111 5.89 -22.41 0.30
C ASP A 111 6.66 -21.41 1.18
N ASP A 112 7.19 -20.36 0.56
CA ASP A 112 7.72 -19.20 1.26
C ASP A 112 7.20 -17.91 0.64
N THR A 113 7.13 -16.86 1.45
CA THR A 113 6.47 -15.60 1.09
C THR A 113 7.33 -14.39 1.42
N GLY A 114 7.50 -13.53 0.42
CA GLY A 114 8.11 -12.21 0.56
C GLY A 114 7.08 -11.08 0.48
N VAL A 115 7.41 -9.92 1.04
CA VAL A 115 6.51 -8.75 1.09
C VAL A 115 7.19 -7.54 0.47
N VAL A 116 6.47 -6.85 -0.42
CA VAL A 116 6.94 -5.59 -1.03
C VAL A 116 5.89 -4.50 -0.81
N LYS A 117 6.31 -3.33 -0.35
CA LYS A 117 5.45 -2.14 -0.26
C LYS A 117 5.66 -1.23 -1.48
N LEU A 118 4.60 -1.01 -2.26
CA LEU A 118 4.55 -0.02 -3.34
C LEU A 118 4.02 1.29 -2.75
N ASP A 119 4.84 2.34 -2.86
CA ASP A 119 4.48 3.71 -2.49
C ASP A 119 4.40 4.61 -3.74
N LEU A 120 3.67 5.71 -3.62
CA LEU A 120 3.49 6.68 -4.70
C LEU A 120 4.04 8.05 -4.28
N GLU A 121 4.74 8.71 -5.19
CA GLU A 121 5.02 10.14 -5.07
C GLU A 121 3.71 10.92 -5.08
N GLY A 122 3.59 11.89 -4.18
CA GLY A 122 2.37 12.67 -4.04
C GLY A 122 2.37 13.57 -2.82
N VAL A 123 1.23 14.19 -2.57
CA VAL A 123 1.01 15.11 -1.44
C VAL A 123 -0.21 14.69 -0.64
N ILE A 124 -0.17 15.01 0.65
CA ILE A 124 -1.33 14.91 1.52
C ILE A 124 -1.91 16.29 1.73
N PHE A 125 -3.24 16.35 1.71
CA PHE A 125 -3.97 17.56 2.05
C PHE A 125 -5.17 17.22 2.94
N PRO A 126 -5.47 18.09 3.92
CA PRO A 126 -6.70 17.98 4.68
C PRO A 126 -7.89 18.39 3.80
N TYR A 127 -9.02 17.70 3.97
CA TYR A 127 -10.25 17.99 3.26
C TYR A 127 -11.45 18.02 4.22
N HIS A 128 -12.32 19.02 4.04
CA HIS A 128 -13.65 19.04 4.62
C HIS A 128 -14.64 19.70 3.65
N PRO A 129 -15.93 19.33 3.67
CA PRO A 129 -16.93 19.96 2.82
C PRO A 129 -17.12 21.44 3.15
N ARG A 130 -17.63 22.20 2.18
CA ARG A 130 -17.99 23.62 2.37
C ARG A 130 -19.09 23.84 3.42
N LEU A 131 -19.92 22.81 3.65
CA LEU A 131 -21.02 22.85 4.61
C LEU A 131 -20.55 22.85 6.08
N GLY A 132 -19.31 22.44 6.35
CA GLY A 132 -18.73 22.46 7.68
C GLY A 132 -17.73 21.32 7.94
N ARG A 133 -17.01 21.44 9.05
CA ARG A 133 -16.06 20.44 9.56
C ARG A 133 -16.78 19.32 10.29
N TYR A 134 -16.15 18.15 10.33
CA TYR A 134 -16.64 16.96 11.05
C TYR A 134 -18.01 16.49 10.59
N THR A 135 -18.21 16.51 9.27
CA THR A 135 -19.48 16.17 8.62
C THR A 135 -19.41 14.89 7.80
N LEU A 136 -18.23 14.26 7.66
CA LEU A 136 -18.05 13.07 6.84
C LEU A 136 -17.92 11.82 7.71
N ASN A 137 -18.77 10.83 7.48
CA ASN A 137 -18.47 9.46 7.91
C ASN A 137 -17.31 8.86 7.06
N PHE A 138 -16.85 7.66 7.39
CA PHE A 138 -15.69 7.06 6.71
C PHE A 138 -15.91 6.88 5.20
N HIS A 139 -17.11 6.42 4.81
CA HIS A 139 -17.44 6.15 3.41
C HIS A 139 -17.59 7.45 2.60
N GLU A 140 -18.12 8.49 3.22
CA GLU A 140 -18.20 9.84 2.64
C GLU A 140 -16.82 10.47 2.50
N ALA A 141 -15.94 10.31 3.50
CA ALA A 141 -14.55 10.75 3.44
C ALA A 141 -13.78 10.06 2.31
N GLN A 142 -13.97 8.75 2.13
CA GLN A 142 -13.38 8.02 1.01
C GLN A 142 -13.86 8.56 -0.34
N ARG A 143 -15.17 8.80 -0.50
CA ARG A 143 -15.75 9.35 -1.72
C ARG A 143 -15.26 10.77 -1.98
N ALA A 144 -15.20 11.60 -0.94
CA ALA A 144 -14.73 12.97 -1.03
C ALA A 144 -13.28 13.04 -1.54
N CYS A 145 -12.37 12.19 -1.03
CA CYS A 145 -11.00 12.14 -1.56
C CYS A 145 -10.97 11.70 -3.02
N LEU A 146 -11.80 10.73 -3.43
CA LEU A 146 -11.89 10.29 -4.83
C LEU A 146 -12.37 11.43 -5.76
N GLU A 147 -13.31 12.25 -5.30
CA GLU A 147 -13.78 13.43 -6.05
C GLU A 147 -12.69 14.51 -6.20
N GLN A 148 -11.67 14.50 -5.34
CA GLN A 148 -10.49 15.37 -5.43
C GLN A 148 -9.28 14.68 -6.12
N ASP A 149 -9.52 13.68 -6.97
CA ASP A 149 -8.49 12.87 -7.65
C ASP A 149 -7.44 12.29 -6.68
N GLY A 150 -7.92 11.85 -5.51
CA GLY A 150 -7.11 11.29 -4.44
C GLY A 150 -7.74 10.05 -3.80
N ILE A 151 -7.07 9.53 -2.78
CA ILE A 151 -7.56 8.47 -1.90
C ILE A 151 -7.38 8.91 -0.44
N LEU A 152 -8.03 8.25 0.53
CA LEU A 152 -7.68 8.48 1.93
C LEU A 152 -6.19 8.17 2.14
N ALA A 153 -5.50 9.05 2.85
CA ALA A 153 -4.09 8.88 3.17
C ALA A 153 -3.91 7.73 4.17
N SER A 154 -2.79 7.02 4.06
CA SER A 154 -2.36 6.07 5.09
C SER A 154 -1.69 6.78 6.27
N HIS A 155 -1.58 6.08 7.40
CA HIS A 155 -0.84 6.57 8.57
C HIS A 155 0.61 6.95 8.21
N ASP A 156 1.30 6.08 7.47
CA ASP A 156 2.70 6.33 7.09
C ASP A 156 2.85 7.61 6.27
N GLN A 157 1.92 7.85 5.34
CA GLN A 157 1.90 9.08 4.57
C GLN A 157 1.66 10.29 5.50
N LEU A 158 0.63 10.25 6.37
CA LEU A 158 0.36 11.37 7.29
C LEU A 158 1.55 11.66 8.22
N HIS A 159 2.20 10.61 8.70
CA HIS A 159 3.39 10.71 9.53
C HIS A 159 4.56 11.35 8.77
N GLN A 160 4.80 10.98 7.51
CA GLN A 160 5.80 11.65 6.68
C GLN A 160 5.46 13.14 6.46
N ALA A 161 4.22 13.47 6.12
CA ALA A 161 3.81 14.86 5.97
C ALA A 161 4.00 15.67 7.26
N TRP A 162 3.76 15.08 8.42
CA TRP A 162 4.07 15.69 9.72
C TRP A 162 5.57 15.89 9.94
N LEU A 163 6.42 14.91 9.62
CA LEU A 163 7.88 15.06 9.66
C LEU A 163 8.36 16.21 8.77
N GLU A 164 7.66 16.46 7.66
CA GLU A 164 7.88 17.56 6.73
C GLU A 164 7.24 18.90 7.19
N GLY A 165 6.63 18.92 8.38
CA GLY A 165 6.12 20.13 9.02
C GLY A 165 4.63 20.38 8.90
N MET A 166 3.84 19.42 8.39
CA MET A 166 2.39 19.52 8.39
C MET A 166 1.84 19.74 9.80
N ASP A 167 0.94 20.71 9.92
CA ASP A 167 0.29 21.08 11.17
C ASP A 167 -1.20 21.33 10.90
N TRP A 168 -2.05 20.43 11.38
CA TRP A 168 -3.49 20.50 11.15
C TRP A 168 -4.24 20.06 12.40
N CYS A 169 -5.10 20.94 12.91
CA CYS A 169 -5.76 20.78 14.21
C CYS A 169 -7.13 20.09 14.12
N ASN A 170 -7.54 19.62 12.95
CA ASN A 170 -8.79 18.89 12.81
C ASN A 170 -8.51 17.39 12.65
N ALA A 171 -9.23 16.59 13.42
CA ALA A 171 -9.22 15.14 13.30
C ALA A 171 -9.82 14.71 11.95
N GLY A 172 -9.12 13.85 11.22
CA GLY A 172 -9.55 13.36 9.91
C GLY A 172 -9.39 11.85 9.76
N TRP A 173 -10.26 11.26 8.94
CA TRP A 173 -10.20 9.85 8.56
C TRP A 173 -8.92 9.53 7.77
N LEU A 174 -8.39 8.34 8.01
CA LEU A 174 -7.32 7.69 7.24
C LEU A 174 -7.81 6.39 6.60
N GLN A 175 -7.02 5.86 5.67
CA GLN A 175 -7.38 4.71 4.82
C GLN A 175 -7.73 3.44 5.62
N ASP A 176 -7.14 3.25 6.80
CA ASP A 176 -7.38 2.10 7.68
C ASP A 176 -8.63 2.26 8.57
N GLY A 177 -9.32 3.40 8.49
CA GLY A 177 -10.46 3.72 9.36
C GLY A 177 -10.06 4.25 10.73
N SER A 178 -8.78 4.54 10.94
CA SER A 178 -8.36 5.35 12.08
C SER A 178 -8.63 6.83 11.85
N VAL A 179 -8.70 7.59 12.94
CA VAL A 179 -8.87 9.04 12.91
C VAL A 179 -7.70 9.69 13.62
N GLN A 180 -7.01 10.59 12.93
CA GLN A 180 -5.74 11.16 13.41
C GLN A 180 -5.62 12.64 13.03
N TYR A 181 -4.68 13.37 13.63
CA TYR A 181 -4.30 14.72 13.18
C TYR A 181 -2.86 15.08 13.57
N PRO A 182 -2.07 15.72 12.69
CA PRO A 182 -0.67 16.05 12.92
C PRO A 182 -0.50 17.42 13.60
N ILE A 183 0.28 17.49 14.68
CA ILE A 183 0.63 18.75 15.36
C ILE A 183 2.14 18.93 15.36
N SER A 184 2.61 19.95 14.63
CA SER A 184 4.01 20.38 14.61
C SER A 184 4.25 21.60 15.49
N ARG A 185 3.19 22.34 15.85
CA ARG A 185 3.22 23.54 16.71
C ARG A 185 2.20 23.40 17.84
N PRO A 186 2.64 22.97 19.05
CA PRO A 186 1.76 22.76 20.21
C PRO A 186 0.97 24.02 20.58
N ARG A 187 -0.33 23.87 20.87
CA ARG A 187 -1.23 24.97 21.23
C ARG A 187 -2.48 24.47 21.95
N GLU A 188 -3.08 25.33 22.78
CA GLU A 188 -4.18 24.98 23.69
C GLU A 188 -5.33 24.25 22.99
N GLN A 189 -5.80 24.82 21.89
CA GLN A 189 -6.94 24.34 21.13
C GLN A 189 -6.69 23.03 20.36
N CYS A 190 -5.45 22.51 20.34
CA CYS A 190 -5.05 21.32 19.59
C CYS A 190 -4.43 20.24 20.49
N GLY A 191 -4.98 20.08 21.69
CA GLY A 191 -4.52 19.11 22.67
C GLY A 191 -3.51 19.68 23.67
N ARG A 192 -3.65 20.95 24.08
CA ARG A 192 -2.82 21.67 25.07
C ARG A 192 -1.40 22.04 24.62
N LYS A 193 -0.83 23.08 25.23
CA LYS A 193 0.51 23.61 24.90
C LYS A 193 1.66 22.73 25.35
N ASP A 194 1.45 21.95 26.41
CA ASP A 194 2.43 21.07 27.04
C ASP A 194 2.54 19.70 26.37
N THR A 195 1.60 19.35 25.49
CA THR A 195 1.63 18.06 24.80
C THR A 195 2.73 18.03 23.72
N PRO A 196 3.64 17.02 23.71
CA PRO A 196 4.73 16.90 22.74
C PRO A 196 4.23 16.88 21.30
N VAL A 197 4.97 17.43 20.33
CA VAL A 197 4.61 17.33 18.89
C VAL A 197 4.38 15.88 18.43
N GLY A 198 3.57 15.68 17.40
CA GLY A 198 3.32 14.35 16.84
C GLY A 198 1.97 14.21 16.15
N VAL A 199 1.77 13.04 15.57
CA VAL A 199 0.47 12.61 15.06
C VAL A 199 -0.39 12.11 16.21
N ARG A 200 -1.48 12.82 16.49
CA ARG A 200 -2.47 12.44 17.50
C ARG A 200 -3.40 11.39 16.94
N ASN A 201 -3.68 10.35 17.72
CA ASN A 201 -4.43 9.20 17.26
C ASN A 201 -5.67 8.98 18.15
N TYR A 202 -6.87 9.03 17.56
CA TYR A 202 -8.15 8.71 18.22
C TYR A 202 -8.51 7.23 18.11
N GLY A 203 -7.66 6.43 17.46
CA GLY A 203 -7.85 5.02 17.18
C GLY A 203 -8.78 4.76 16.01
N TYR A 204 -9.13 3.50 15.83
CA TYR A 204 -10.19 3.06 14.91
C TYR A 204 -11.54 3.55 15.41
N ARG A 205 -12.31 4.20 14.54
CA ARG A 205 -13.62 4.79 14.85
C ARG A 205 -14.73 4.05 14.11
N HIS A 206 -15.97 4.19 14.58
CA HIS A 206 -17.11 3.53 13.96
C HIS A 206 -17.44 4.21 12.60
N LYS A 207 -17.22 3.46 11.52
CA LYS A 207 -17.22 3.97 10.14
C LYS A 207 -18.54 4.62 9.70
N ASP A 208 -19.66 4.17 10.27
CA ASP A 208 -21.00 4.62 9.86
C ASP A 208 -21.59 5.76 10.71
N SER A 209 -21.21 5.85 11.98
CA SER A 209 -21.91 6.71 12.96
C SER A 209 -21.09 7.91 13.41
N GLU A 210 -19.77 7.83 13.29
CA GLU A 210 -18.88 8.93 13.65
C GLU A 210 -18.53 9.77 12.44
N HIS A 211 -18.28 11.07 12.67
CA HIS A 211 -18.07 12.04 11.62
C HIS A 211 -16.84 12.89 11.91
N TYR A 212 -16.00 13.07 10.89
CA TYR A 212 -14.71 13.78 10.97
C TYR A 212 -14.43 14.52 9.64
N ASP A 213 -13.25 15.14 9.54
CA ASP A 213 -12.69 15.61 8.27
C ASP A 213 -12.01 14.41 7.56
N ALA A 214 -11.24 14.65 6.49
CA ALA A 214 -10.44 13.62 5.83
C ALA A 214 -9.00 14.11 5.61
N PHE A 215 -8.04 13.19 5.63
CA PHE A 215 -6.74 13.43 5.00
C PHE A 215 -6.70 12.67 3.68
N CYS A 216 -6.59 13.41 2.58
CA CYS A 216 -6.52 12.85 1.25
C CYS A 216 -5.08 12.86 0.75
N PHE A 217 -4.71 11.81 0.01
CA PHE A 217 -3.46 11.69 -0.71
C PHE A 217 -3.74 11.73 -2.21
N THR A 218 -3.00 12.55 -2.94
CA THR A 218 -2.99 12.54 -4.41
C THR A 218 -1.57 12.43 -4.94
N SER A 219 -1.41 11.68 -6.02
CA SER A 219 -0.15 11.56 -6.78
C SER A 219 -0.12 12.45 -8.02
N ASN A 220 -1.17 13.24 -8.24
CA ASN A 220 -1.23 14.20 -9.32
C ASN A 220 -0.80 15.57 -8.77
N LEU A 221 0.46 15.96 -9.04
CA LEU A 221 1.03 17.22 -8.59
C LEU A 221 0.71 18.39 -9.53
N ASN A 222 -0.10 18.16 -10.57
CA ASN A 222 -0.59 19.22 -11.45
C ASN A 222 -1.69 20.01 -10.73
N GLY A 223 -1.27 20.86 -9.79
CA GLY A 223 -2.13 21.92 -9.26
C GLY A 223 -2.39 22.93 -10.37
N GLU A 224 -3.60 22.92 -10.93
CA GLU A 224 -4.24 24.15 -11.41
C GLU A 224 -4.95 24.83 -10.23
#